data_AF-A0AAW9HVH8-F1
#
_entry.id   AF-A0AAW9HVH8-F1
#
_cell.length_a   1.000
_cell.length_b   1.000
_cell.length_c   1.000
_cell.angle_alpha   90.00
_cell.angle_beta   90.00
_cell.angle_gamma   90.00
#
_symmetry.space_group_name_H-M   'P 1'
#
loop_
_entity.id
_entity.type
_entity.pdbx_description
1 polymer ?
#
loop_
_entity_poly.entity_id
_entity_poly.type
_entity_poly.pdbx_seq_one_letter_code
_entity_poly.pdbx_strand_id
1 'polypeptide(L)'
;MFTAVCVFLAWIYQPKPYTPDPPQSSVFSSTVFSLRRRTQRGVQKNQGMPPLDSAMLADLMRASLESGHSIPGALSAVDYALAEEQEPLGLKRTASLLLLGGSWEEAWEHVPSRANEMKDALYPAWQRGSSPMPLLERAAKSIRGRRSEETRAAAARLSSHVTLPLGFNFLPAFICWGIIPLIFSTAQEGFYG
;
A
#
# COMPACT_ATOMS: atom_id res chain seq x y z
N MET A 1 27.04 -4.96 -33.79
CA MET A 1 26.24 -4.04 -32.94
C MET A 1 24.80 -4.51 -32.73
N PHE A 2 24.17 -5.21 -33.70
CA PHE A 2 22.84 -5.83 -33.52
C PHE A 2 22.76 -6.91 -32.43
N THR A 3 23.83 -7.68 -32.22
CA THR A 3 23.88 -8.78 -31.24
C THR A 3 23.89 -8.31 -29.79
N ALA A 4 24.47 -7.15 -29.47
CA ALA A 4 24.49 -6.61 -28.11
C ALA A 4 23.10 -6.09 -27.67
N VAL A 5 22.33 -5.55 -28.63
CA VAL A 5 20.96 -5.08 -28.40
C VAL A 5 19.99 -6.25 -28.15
N CYS A 6 20.16 -7.38 -28.85
CA CYS A 6 19.34 -8.58 -28.62
C CYS A 6 19.62 -9.25 -27.26
N VAL A 7 20.88 -9.30 -26.81
CA VAL A 7 21.22 -9.88 -25.48
C VAL A 7 20.69 -8.99 -24.35
N PHE A 8 20.72 -7.67 -24.51
CA PHE A 8 20.22 -6.73 -23.52
C PHE A 8 18.68 -6.74 -23.43
N LEU A 9 17.99 -6.82 -24.57
CA LEU A 9 16.53 -7.03 -24.61
C LEU A 9 16.12 -8.40 -24.05
N ALA A 10 16.92 -9.45 -24.26
CA ALA A 10 16.67 -10.78 -23.70
C ALA A 10 16.90 -10.87 -22.18
N TRP A 11 17.76 -10.02 -21.59
CA TRP A 11 17.94 -9.91 -20.14
C TRP A 11 16.82 -9.08 -19.50
N ILE A 12 16.33 -8.04 -20.18
CA ILE A 12 15.30 -7.13 -19.67
C ILE A 12 13.87 -7.70 -19.81
N TYR A 13 13.67 -8.65 -20.73
CA TYR A 13 12.38 -9.28 -21.03
C TYR A 13 12.34 -10.75 -20.58
N GLN A 14 12.77 -11.04 -19.36
CA GLN A 14 12.46 -12.32 -18.70
C GLN A 14 11.16 -12.16 -17.89
N PRO A 15 10.00 -12.61 -18.39
CA PRO A 15 8.77 -12.57 -17.61
C PRO A 15 8.87 -13.55 -16.44
N LYS A 16 8.65 -13.07 -15.21
CA LYS A 16 8.37 -13.97 -14.08
C LYS A 16 7.04 -14.66 -14.37
N PRO A 17 6.97 -15.99 -14.47
CA PRO A 17 5.76 -16.68 -14.91
C PRO A 17 4.61 -16.39 -13.95
N TYR A 18 3.49 -15.94 -14.53
CA TYR A 18 2.21 -15.84 -13.86
C TYR A 18 1.71 -17.26 -13.58
N THR A 19 1.64 -17.64 -12.31
CA THR A 19 0.92 -18.83 -11.87
C THR A 19 -0.50 -18.40 -11.49
N PRO A 20 -1.52 -18.72 -12.30
CA PRO A 20 -2.91 -18.57 -11.87
C PRO A 20 -3.21 -19.56 -10.73
N ASP A 21 -3.95 -19.11 -9.73
CA ASP A 21 -4.55 -19.99 -8.71
C ASP A 21 -5.52 -20.98 -9.39
N PRO A 22 -5.50 -22.28 -9.07
CA PRO A 22 -6.54 -23.20 -9.52
C PRO A 22 -7.71 -23.25 -8.53
N PRO A 23 -8.93 -22.77 -8.88
CA PRO A 23 -10.11 -23.08 -8.11
C PRO A 23 -10.78 -24.40 -8.57
N GLN A 24 -10.99 -25.27 -7.57
CA GLN A 24 -11.99 -26.33 -7.39
C GLN A 24 -12.68 -26.97 -8.61
N SER A 25 -12.32 -28.22 -8.90
CA SER A 25 -13.23 -29.38 -8.88
C SER A 25 -12.50 -30.64 -9.36
N SER A 26 -12.60 -31.73 -8.58
CA SER A 26 -12.46 -33.16 -8.93
C SER A 26 -11.47 -33.53 -10.05
N VAL A 27 -10.44 -34.34 -9.84
CA VAL A 27 -10.54 -35.81 -9.72
C VAL A 27 -9.12 -36.32 -9.43
N PHE A 28 -9.00 -37.22 -8.45
CA PHE A 28 -7.97 -38.26 -8.27
C PHE A 28 -6.68 -38.20 -9.13
N SER A 29 -5.50 -38.10 -8.49
CA SER A 29 -4.46 -39.14 -8.61
C SER A 29 -3.25 -38.88 -7.67
N SER A 30 -3.30 -39.54 -6.51
CA SER A 30 -2.20 -40.29 -5.87
C SER A 30 -0.71 -39.95 -6.16
N THR A 31 -0.20 -38.77 -5.78
CA THR A 31 1.24 -38.59 -5.46
C THR A 31 1.44 -37.52 -4.36
N VAL A 32 0.69 -37.62 -3.27
CA VAL A 32 0.76 -36.70 -2.13
C VAL A 32 1.56 -37.38 -1.01
N PHE A 33 2.89 -37.34 -1.03
CA PHE A 33 3.64 -37.72 0.18
C PHE A 33 5.06 -37.14 0.39
N SER A 34 5.71 -36.51 -0.59
CA SER A 34 7.16 -36.21 -0.44
C SER A 34 7.55 -34.74 -0.20
N LEU A 35 6.63 -33.77 -0.15
CA LEU A 35 6.98 -32.37 0.17
C LEU A 35 6.45 -31.89 1.53
N ARG A 36 6.24 -32.83 2.46
CA ARG A 36 5.85 -32.56 3.86
C ARG A 36 7.05 -32.60 4.83
N ARG A 37 8.22 -32.07 4.46
CA ARG A 37 9.40 -32.00 5.36
C ARG A 37 10.29 -30.76 5.17
N ARG A 38 9.71 -29.61 4.83
CA ARG A 38 10.45 -28.33 4.87
C ARG A 38 9.82 -27.24 5.72
N THR A 39 8.69 -27.53 6.35
CA THR A 39 7.97 -26.61 7.25
C THR A 39 8.40 -26.67 8.71
N GLN A 40 9.48 -27.39 9.06
CA GLN A 40 9.99 -27.40 10.44
C GLN A 40 11.52 -27.49 10.49
N ARG A 41 12.21 -26.36 10.33
CA ARG A 41 13.50 -26.12 11.00
C ARG A 41 13.85 -24.63 11.04
N GLY A 42 13.01 -23.92 11.76
CA GLY A 42 13.38 -22.72 12.49
C GLY A 42 12.43 -22.68 13.65
N VAL A 43 12.90 -23.00 14.85
CA VAL A 43 12.26 -22.49 16.06
C VAL A 43 12.38 -20.98 15.92
N GLN A 44 11.38 -20.34 15.31
CA GLN A 44 11.23 -18.90 15.33
C GLN A 44 11.08 -18.60 16.82
N LYS A 45 12.16 -18.13 17.45
CA LYS A 45 12.12 -17.52 18.78
C LYS A 45 10.87 -16.65 18.77
N ASN A 46 9.97 -16.80 19.75
CA ASN A 46 8.68 -16.11 19.81
C ASN A 46 8.93 -14.59 19.89
N GLN A 47 9.29 -14.00 18.76
CA GLN A 47 9.44 -12.58 18.52
C GLN A 47 8.00 -12.18 18.21
N GLY A 48 7.33 -11.58 19.19
CA GLY A 48 5.95 -11.13 19.06
C GLY A 48 5.75 -10.28 17.79
N MET A 49 4.51 -9.97 17.44
CA MET A 49 4.24 -9.14 16.27
C MET A 49 4.94 -7.77 16.44
N PRO A 50 5.67 -7.26 15.42
CA PRO A 50 6.29 -5.93 15.50
C PRO A 50 5.20 -4.85 15.68
N PRO A 51 5.54 -3.70 16.29
CA PRO A 51 4.58 -2.64 16.51
C PRO A 51 3.90 -2.16 15.23
N LEU A 52 2.56 -2.15 15.23
CA LEU A 52 1.75 -1.61 14.15
C LEU A 52 1.90 -0.10 14.04
N ASP A 53 1.94 0.35 12.79
CA ASP A 53 1.87 1.76 12.45
C ASP A 53 0.48 2.34 12.78
N SER A 54 0.47 3.62 13.14
CA SER A 54 -0.69 4.47 13.37
C SER A 54 -1.82 4.31 12.34
N ALA A 55 -1.49 4.09 11.05
CA ALA A 55 -2.47 3.89 9.99
C ALA A 55 -3.25 2.60 10.16
N MET A 56 -2.52 1.52 10.49
CA MET A 56 -3.10 0.21 10.68
C MET A 56 -3.96 0.20 11.95
N LEU A 57 -3.54 0.93 13.00
CA LEU A 57 -4.35 1.13 14.19
C LEU A 57 -5.67 1.84 13.87
N ALA A 58 -5.64 2.90 13.05
CA ALA A 58 -6.83 3.60 12.60
C ALA A 58 -7.75 2.72 11.74
N ASP A 59 -7.19 1.91 10.83
CA ASP A 59 -7.96 0.96 10.02
C ASP A 59 -8.60 -0.15 10.88
N LEU A 60 -7.88 -0.68 11.87
CA LEU A 60 -8.40 -1.68 12.81
C LEU A 60 -9.52 -1.12 13.68
N MET A 61 -9.36 0.11 14.21
CA MET A 61 -10.45 0.78 14.94
C MET A 61 -11.65 1.06 14.05
N ARG A 62 -11.43 1.42 12.79
CA ARG A 62 -12.51 1.63 11.84
C ARG A 62 -13.28 0.32 11.59
N ALA A 63 -12.57 -0.78 11.34
CA ALA A 63 -13.18 -2.08 11.14
C ALA A 63 -13.97 -2.57 12.37
N SER A 64 -13.45 -2.34 13.58
CA SER A 64 -14.17 -2.71 14.81
C SER A 64 -15.42 -1.87 15.03
N LEU A 65 -15.40 -0.58 14.71
CA LEU A 65 -16.60 0.28 14.75
C LEU A 65 -17.62 -0.07 13.67
N GLU A 66 -17.19 -0.41 12.45
CA GLU A 66 -18.07 -0.87 11.35
C GLU A 66 -18.80 -2.18 11.71
N SER A 67 -18.17 -3.03 12.50
CA SER A 67 -18.83 -4.24 13.03
C SER A 67 -19.85 -3.96 14.15
N GLY A 68 -20.06 -2.69 14.53
CA GLY A 68 -21.08 -2.27 15.49
C GLY A 68 -20.60 -2.16 16.94
N HIS A 69 -19.30 -2.21 17.20
CA HIS A 69 -18.78 -1.98 18.55
C HIS A 69 -18.96 -0.52 18.98
N SER A 70 -19.19 -0.30 20.27
CA SER A 70 -19.02 1.03 20.89
C SER A 70 -17.54 1.41 20.95
N ILE A 71 -17.20 2.69 21.17
CA ILE A 71 -15.79 3.12 21.28
C ILE A 71 -15.00 2.29 22.33
N PRO A 72 -15.49 2.06 23.56
CA PRO A 72 -14.79 1.19 24.52
C PRO A 72 -14.73 -0.28 24.09
N GLY A 73 -15.78 -0.79 23.43
CA GLY A 73 -15.81 -2.16 22.89
C GLY A 73 -14.77 -2.36 21.77
N ALA A 74 -14.66 -1.38 20.87
CA ALA A 74 -13.69 -1.33 19.79
C ALA A 74 -12.25 -1.27 20.33
N LEU A 75 -11.99 -0.43 21.34
CA LEU A 75 -10.68 -0.37 22.00
C LEU A 75 -10.30 -1.71 22.64
N SER A 76 -11.24 -2.39 23.30
CA SER A 76 -11.01 -3.71 23.89
C SER A 76 -10.77 -4.79 22.83
N ALA A 77 -11.50 -4.74 21.71
CA ALA A 77 -11.33 -5.68 20.60
C ALA A 77 -9.99 -5.49 19.90
N VAL A 78 -9.55 -4.24 19.69
CA VAL A 78 -8.24 -3.93 19.12
C VAL A 78 -7.11 -4.33 20.07
N ASP A 79 -7.25 -4.08 21.39
CA ASP A 79 -6.27 -4.56 22.39
C ASP A 79 -6.12 -6.08 22.34
N TYR A 80 -7.24 -6.80 22.27
CA TYR A 80 -7.25 -8.26 22.16
C TYR A 80 -6.58 -8.76 20.88
N ALA A 81 -6.85 -8.11 19.74
CA ALA A 81 -6.25 -8.45 18.46
C ALA A 81 -4.72 -8.22 18.44
N LEU A 82 -4.21 -7.31 19.28
CA LEU A 82 -2.79 -6.96 19.40
C LEU A 82 -2.10 -7.58 20.62
N ALA A 83 -2.70 -8.61 21.23
CA ALA A 83 -2.16 -9.23 22.45
C ALA A 83 -0.77 -9.86 22.27
N GLU A 84 -0.39 -10.25 21.05
CA GLU A 84 0.91 -10.83 20.72
C GLU A 84 1.95 -9.78 20.26
N GLU A 85 1.60 -8.49 20.28
CA GLU A 85 2.49 -7.41 19.89
C GLU A 85 3.62 -7.19 20.91
N GLN A 86 4.82 -6.86 20.44
CA GLN A 86 6.00 -6.65 21.30
C GLN A 86 5.82 -5.47 22.26
N GLU A 87 5.04 -4.46 21.85
CA GLU A 87 4.78 -3.24 22.61
C GLU A 87 3.26 -3.00 22.76
N PRO A 88 2.62 -3.55 23.81
CA PRO A 88 1.17 -3.43 23.98
C PRO A 88 0.74 -1.98 24.21
N LEU A 89 -0.40 -1.60 23.60
CA LEU A 89 -0.95 -0.23 23.67
C LEU A 89 -1.67 0.09 24.99
N GLY A 90 -2.17 -0.92 25.70
CA GLY A 90 -2.96 -0.73 26.92
C GLY A 90 -4.39 -0.21 26.66
N LEU A 91 -4.97 -0.51 25.49
CA LEU A 91 -6.29 0.00 25.10
C LEU A 91 -7.42 -0.63 25.93
N LYS A 92 -7.24 -1.85 26.45
CA LYS A 92 -8.21 -2.46 27.38
C LYS A 92 -8.32 -1.68 28.69
N ARG A 93 -7.21 -1.13 29.19
CA ARG A 93 -7.23 -0.24 30.37
C ARG A 93 -7.95 1.06 30.04
N THR A 94 -7.64 1.66 28.89
CA THR A 94 -8.30 2.88 28.38
C THR A 94 -9.81 2.67 28.29
N ALA A 95 -10.26 1.57 27.69
CA ALA A 95 -11.67 1.20 27.60
C ALA A 95 -12.33 1.07 28.98
N SER A 96 -11.66 0.40 29.92
CA SER A 96 -12.15 0.25 31.29
C SER A 96 -12.30 1.60 32.01
N LEU A 97 -11.33 2.50 31.88
CA LEU A 97 -11.37 3.83 32.50
C LEU A 97 -12.53 4.67 31.94
N LEU A 98 -12.73 4.66 30.62
CA LEU A 98 -13.86 5.36 29.98
C LEU A 98 -15.21 4.81 30.44
N LEU A 99 -15.34 3.49 30.59
CA LEU A 99 -16.56 2.86 31.10
C LEU A 99 -16.84 3.17 32.58
N LEU A 100 -15.78 3.38 33.37
CA LEU A 100 -15.87 3.81 34.77
C LEU A 100 -16.17 5.32 34.93
N GLY A 101 -16.30 6.05 33.82
CA GLY A 101 -16.55 7.50 33.84
C GLY A 101 -15.29 8.35 34.05
N GLY A 102 -14.10 7.77 33.86
CA GLY A 102 -12.84 8.51 33.86
C GLY A 102 -12.79 9.56 32.74
N SER A 103 -11.98 10.60 32.95
CA SER A 103 -11.80 11.63 31.93
C SER A 103 -11.11 11.08 30.68
N TRP A 104 -11.28 11.76 29.55
CA TRP A 104 -10.60 11.38 28.31
C TRP A 104 -9.07 11.45 28.50
N GLU A 105 -8.59 12.51 29.12
CA GLU A 105 -7.16 12.75 29.32
C GLU A 105 -6.53 11.67 30.21
N GLU A 106 -7.21 11.30 31.30
CA GLU A 106 -6.79 10.23 32.22
C GLU A 106 -6.78 8.86 31.55
N ALA A 107 -7.83 8.54 30.78
CA ALA A 107 -7.93 7.24 30.12
C ALA A 107 -6.76 6.97 29.16
N TRP A 108 -6.25 8.02 28.50
CA TRP A 108 -5.20 7.93 27.50
C TRP A 108 -3.80 8.27 28.01
N GLU A 109 -3.62 8.57 29.30
CA GLU A 109 -2.34 9.03 29.88
C GLU A 109 -1.17 8.06 29.64
N HIS A 110 -1.45 6.75 29.67
CA HIS A 110 -0.44 5.70 29.60
C HIS A 110 -0.36 5.04 28.21
N VAL A 111 -1.07 5.57 27.21
CA VAL A 111 -1.09 5.03 25.85
C VAL A 111 0.07 5.63 25.05
N PRO A 112 0.87 4.83 24.32
CA PRO A 112 2.02 5.34 23.58
C PRO A 112 1.60 6.30 22.46
N SER A 113 2.51 7.22 22.11
CA SER A 113 2.26 8.31 21.16
C SER A 113 1.86 7.86 19.75
N ARG A 114 2.19 6.63 19.33
CA ARG A 114 1.74 6.05 18.05
C ARG A 114 0.21 5.91 17.92
N ALA A 115 -0.51 5.91 19.04
CA ALA A 115 -1.97 5.88 19.08
C ALA A 115 -2.61 7.30 19.13
N ASN A 116 -1.80 8.37 19.14
CA ASN A 116 -2.32 9.75 19.26
C ASN A 116 -3.24 10.14 18.10
N GLU A 117 -2.89 9.80 16.86
CA GLU A 117 -3.75 10.13 15.71
C GLU A 117 -5.13 9.46 15.81
N MET A 118 -5.15 8.23 16.32
CA MET A 118 -6.38 7.48 16.58
C MET A 118 -7.16 8.08 17.76
N LYS A 119 -6.49 8.46 18.85
CA LYS A 119 -7.08 9.19 19.98
C LYS A 119 -7.75 10.49 19.49
N ASP A 120 -7.04 11.31 18.74
CA ASP A 120 -7.54 12.60 18.26
C ASP A 120 -8.72 12.44 17.32
N ALA A 121 -8.74 11.39 16.49
CA ALA A 121 -9.88 11.05 15.64
C ALA A 121 -11.12 10.60 16.42
N LEU A 122 -10.93 9.91 17.55
CA LEU A 122 -12.03 9.43 18.40
C LEU A 122 -12.59 10.49 19.34
N TYR A 123 -11.78 11.48 19.74
CA TYR A 123 -12.17 12.48 20.73
C TYR A 123 -13.45 13.26 20.39
N PRO A 124 -13.65 13.79 19.15
CA PRO A 124 -14.91 14.42 18.76
C PRO A 124 -16.13 13.53 18.93
N ALA A 125 -15.98 12.24 18.57
CA ALA A 125 -17.05 11.26 18.68
C ALA A 125 -17.40 10.95 20.13
N TRP A 126 -16.39 10.85 20.99
CA TRP A 126 -16.58 10.66 22.42
C TRP A 126 -17.26 11.87 23.08
N GLN A 127 -16.79 13.08 22.78
CA GLN A 127 -17.24 14.30 23.46
C GLN A 127 -18.61 14.79 22.97
N ARG A 128 -18.92 14.62 21.67
CA ARG A 128 -20.10 15.22 21.02
C ARG A 128 -21.04 14.20 20.37
N GLY A 129 -20.73 12.91 20.45
CA GLY A 129 -21.52 11.87 19.79
C GLY A 129 -21.47 11.91 18.26
N SER A 130 -20.51 12.65 17.66
CA SER A 130 -20.33 12.69 16.21
C SER A 130 -19.78 11.37 15.67
N SER A 131 -19.95 11.08 14.38
CA SER A 131 -19.33 9.88 13.80
C SER A 131 -17.79 10.01 13.77
N PRO A 132 -17.02 9.03 14.30
CA PRO A 132 -15.56 9.01 14.23
C PRO A 132 -15.03 8.57 12.85
N MET A 133 -15.88 7.98 12.01
CA MET A 133 -15.52 7.32 10.76
C MET A 133 -14.76 8.22 9.78
N PRO A 134 -15.18 9.47 9.50
CA PRO A 134 -14.50 10.33 8.53
C PRO A 134 -13.09 10.75 9.00
N LEU A 135 -12.89 10.89 10.31
CA LEU A 135 -11.61 11.28 10.89
C LEU A 135 -10.62 10.10 10.88
N LEU A 136 -11.10 8.89 11.21
CA LEU A 136 -10.31 7.66 11.08
C LEU A 136 -9.93 7.38 9.62
N GLU A 137 -10.86 7.58 8.68
CA GLU A 137 -10.56 7.45 7.24
C GLU A 137 -9.52 8.46 6.78
N ARG A 138 -9.59 9.71 7.27
CA ARG A 138 -8.61 10.76 6.97
C ARG A 138 -7.24 10.41 7.54
N ALA A 139 -7.15 9.95 8.80
CA ALA A 139 -5.90 9.53 9.43
C ALA A 139 -5.26 8.37 8.66
N ALA A 140 -6.04 7.35 8.34
CA ALA A 140 -5.56 6.21 7.56
C ALA A 140 -5.12 6.63 6.13
N LYS A 141 -5.83 7.56 5.48
CA LYS A 141 -5.45 8.12 4.17
C LYS A 141 -4.20 9.02 4.22
N SER A 142 -4.03 9.85 5.24
CA SER A 142 -2.85 10.74 5.35
C SER A 142 -1.57 9.93 5.51
N ILE A 143 -1.61 8.84 6.27
CA ILE A 143 -0.43 8.00 6.49
C ILE A 143 -0.13 7.13 5.26
N ARG A 144 -1.15 6.60 4.57
CA ARG A 144 -0.98 5.94 3.26
C ARG A 144 -0.48 6.89 2.17
N GLY A 145 -0.87 8.16 2.22
CA GLY A 145 -0.37 9.22 1.35
C GLY A 145 1.13 9.42 1.49
N ARG A 146 1.67 9.37 2.72
CA ARG A 146 3.11 9.45 3.00
C ARG A 146 3.90 8.29 2.39
N ARG A 147 3.36 7.06 2.37
CA ARG A 147 3.96 5.92 1.63
C ARG A 147 3.98 6.11 0.11
N SER A 148 2.97 6.79 -0.44
CA SER A 148 2.94 7.10 -1.87
C SER A 148 3.98 8.13 -2.27
N GLU A 149 4.46 8.99 -1.36
CA GLU A 149 5.51 9.98 -1.67
C GLU A 149 6.89 9.33 -1.75
N GLU A 150 7.18 8.37 -0.87
CA GLU A 150 8.42 7.57 -0.92
C GLU A 150 8.45 6.66 -2.16
N THR A 151 7.29 6.18 -2.63
CA THR A 151 7.17 5.43 -3.89
C THR A 151 7.06 6.35 -5.13
N ARG A 152 6.63 7.62 -4.97
CA ARG A 152 6.61 8.62 -6.04
C ARG A 152 7.98 9.21 -6.34
N ALA A 153 8.92 9.17 -5.40
CA ALA A 153 10.33 9.44 -5.71
C ALA A 153 10.89 8.43 -6.75
N ALA A 154 10.36 7.20 -6.77
CA ALA A 154 10.67 6.21 -7.81
C ALA A 154 9.84 6.41 -9.10
N ALA A 155 8.57 6.80 -8.99
CA ALA A 155 7.71 7.04 -10.16
C ALA A 155 8.00 8.34 -10.93
N ALA A 156 8.60 9.35 -10.29
CA ALA A 156 9.08 10.56 -10.96
C ALA A 156 10.23 10.25 -11.95
N ARG A 157 10.98 9.16 -11.75
CA ARG A 157 11.97 8.64 -12.71
C ARG A 157 11.35 7.85 -13.87
N LEU A 158 10.10 7.39 -13.75
CA LEU A 158 9.38 6.72 -14.84
C LEU A 158 8.71 7.70 -15.81
N SER A 159 8.23 8.86 -15.35
CA SER A 159 7.61 9.82 -16.29
C SER A 159 8.61 10.34 -17.33
N SER A 160 9.84 10.65 -16.89
CA SER A 160 10.92 11.07 -17.81
C SER A 160 11.33 9.97 -18.79
N HIS A 161 11.32 8.71 -18.34
CA HIS A 161 11.66 7.55 -19.19
C HIS A 161 10.51 7.03 -20.05
N VAL A 162 9.27 7.49 -19.85
CA VAL A 162 8.11 7.08 -20.66
C VAL A 162 7.78 8.14 -21.72
N THR A 163 7.97 9.43 -21.42
CA THR A 163 7.77 10.50 -22.42
C THR A 163 8.95 10.66 -23.39
N LEU A 164 10.19 10.35 -22.99
CA LEU A 164 11.35 10.34 -23.90
C LEU A 164 11.26 9.32 -25.06
N PRO A 165 10.98 8.03 -24.83
CA PRO A 165 10.89 7.05 -25.92
C PRO A 165 9.64 7.23 -26.79
N LEU A 166 8.54 7.79 -26.26
CA LEU A 166 7.38 8.15 -27.09
C LEU A 166 7.71 9.37 -27.98
N GLY A 167 8.32 10.42 -27.44
CA GLY A 167 8.71 11.60 -28.23
C GLY A 167 9.74 11.28 -29.32
N PHE A 168 10.76 10.47 -29.01
CA PHE A 168 11.81 10.10 -29.96
C PHE A 168 11.37 9.07 -31.00
N ASN A 169 10.35 8.25 -30.74
CA ASN A 169 9.83 7.28 -31.72
C ASN A 169 8.85 7.93 -32.72
N PHE A 170 8.12 8.98 -32.32
CA PHE A 170 7.26 9.73 -33.25
C PHE A 170 8.01 10.78 -34.08
N LEU A 171 9.18 11.24 -33.64
CA LEU A 171 10.00 12.21 -34.37
C LEU A 171 10.50 11.71 -35.76
N PRO A 172 11.10 10.51 -35.90
CA PRO A 172 11.59 10.04 -37.19
C PRO A 172 10.46 9.74 -38.17
N ALA A 173 9.31 9.24 -37.69
CA ALA A 173 8.14 9.02 -38.54
C ALA A 173 7.56 10.33 -39.08
N PHE A 174 7.48 11.39 -38.25
CA PHE A 174 7.02 12.72 -38.68
C PHE A 174 7.99 13.40 -39.65
N ILE A 175 9.30 13.27 -39.41
CA ILE A 175 10.31 13.81 -40.33
C ILE A 175 10.22 13.11 -41.69
N CYS A 176 10.16 11.78 -41.70
CA CYS A 176 10.07 10.99 -42.93
C CYS A 176 8.78 11.27 -43.72
N TRP A 177 7.65 11.51 -43.04
CA TRP A 177 6.37 11.63 -43.73
C TRP A 177 5.87 13.07 -43.94
N GLY A 178 6.27 14.02 -43.10
CA GLY A 178 5.79 15.41 -43.14
C GLY A 178 6.78 16.42 -43.69
N ILE A 179 8.06 16.32 -43.33
CA ILE A 179 9.08 17.33 -43.69
C ILE A 179 9.67 17.05 -45.07
N ILE A 180 9.93 15.79 -45.41
CA ILE A 180 10.49 15.42 -46.73
C ILE A 180 9.61 15.94 -47.88
N PRO A 181 8.27 15.72 -47.91
CA PRO A 181 7.44 16.21 -49.01
C PRO A 181 7.38 17.74 -49.10
N LEU A 182 7.46 18.43 -47.95
CA LEU A 182 7.38 19.90 -47.89
C LEU A 182 8.61 20.58 -48.51
N ILE A 183 9.81 20.01 -48.28
CA ILE A 183 11.06 20.52 -48.88
C ILE A 183 11.09 20.26 -50.39
N PHE A 184 10.57 19.13 -50.86
CA PHE A 184 10.45 18.87 -52.30
C PHE A 184 9.54 19.90 -52.99
N SER A 185 8.44 20.29 -52.35
CA SER A 185 7.51 21.28 -52.90
C SER A 185 8.15 22.67 -53.04
N THR A 186 8.90 23.14 -52.04
CA THR A 186 9.53 24.48 -52.09
C THR A 186 10.82 24.50 -52.90
N ALA A 187 11.55 23.38 -52.98
CA ALA A 187 12.71 23.26 -53.84
C ALA A 187 12.33 23.30 -55.34
N GLN A 188 11.13 22.86 -55.70
CA GLN A 188 10.65 22.91 -57.08
C GLN A 188 10.33 24.34 -57.55
N GLU A 189 9.92 25.22 -56.64
CA GLU A 189 9.66 26.64 -56.96
C GLU A 189 10.95 27.46 -57.11
N GLY A 190 12.07 27.02 -56.51
CA GLY A 190 13.37 27.67 -56.63
C GLY A 190 14.21 27.28 -57.87
N PHE A 191 13.83 26.23 -58.61
CA PHE A 191 14.62 25.71 -59.75
C PHE A 191 14.06 26.11 -61.13
N TYR A 192 12.95 26.88 -61.18
CA TYR A 192 12.35 27.42 -62.40
C TYR A 192 12.39 28.97 -62.46
N GLY A 193 13.38 29.59 -61.82
CA GLY A 193 13.70 31.02 -61.92
C GLY A 193 15.02 31.26 -62.61
#